data_AF-G8YD44-F1
#
_entry.id   AF-G8YD44-F1
#
_cell.length_a   1.000
_cell.length_b   1.000
_cell.length_c   1.000
_cell.angle_alpha   90.00
_cell.angle_beta   90.00
_cell.angle_gamma   90.00
#
_symmetry.space_group_name_H-M   'P 1'
#
loop_
_entity.id
_entity.type
_entity.pdbx_description
1 polymer ?
#
loop_
_entity_poly.entity_id
_entity_poly.type
_entity_poly.pdbx_seq_one_letter_code
_entity_poly.pdbx_strand_id
1 'polypeptide(L)'
;MAHERTPRPGNMKKYQLIGKRNAIRRISVNSNYPSIHFYSLPYEILVEIVSLLFNDLDNLLNLAQTCRKFEHLVYKEFLYKDVVIRDHHTFQSFGQFHLPSHTKSFSRKTGRIEPSRHINYIKTLHLVKPPTRETSYGKTQIAGSYDLEMSRSTDDQVVYDTYMGNLNSLLNECFSINTIIISEISPQFSFPKESNNFITHLFRAKAKRTLRKLVLKAQSGWNIPFKINHMSTLASIFDRIDELVLHNFVIDTHRLISPSIANKISINKITLQSCIYSSNSRIASYTLPRNVDNDIFKDVSSLALMNIYSGTDLSVIDFVKKNNKLRNLGIDLTSPVFYKLCKGGTEKLFDFHRYNPFFNLICSGQGSYDNIKTLEILNFNLADLVPWPASTNAASFDKHHNEELNSLLTAWSKVENVVIILKPRSKKLVSCVKCGFTKDVTHTKQHDKVDVNCWFSVLQPLFQNDSNVRIIDHRGELMLKKTRSI
;
A
#
# COMPACT_ATOMS: atom_id res chain seq x y z
N MET A 1 -20.74 -86.01 37.36
CA MET A 1 -20.47 -85.88 35.92
C MET A 1 -20.73 -84.45 35.49
N ALA A 2 -19.80 -83.89 34.72
CA ALA A 2 -19.71 -82.48 34.36
C ALA A 2 -20.81 -82.04 33.39
N HIS A 3 -21.31 -80.81 33.55
CA HIS A 3 -21.14 -79.69 32.61
C HIS A 3 -22.07 -78.53 33.01
N GLU A 4 -21.49 -77.38 33.35
CA GLU A 4 -21.72 -76.12 32.64
C GLU A 4 -20.86 -75.01 33.27
N ARG A 5 -19.86 -74.57 32.51
CA ARG A 5 -19.09 -73.35 32.77
C ARG A 5 -19.67 -72.26 31.87
N THR A 6 -20.26 -71.23 32.47
CA THR A 6 -20.45 -69.93 31.83
C THR A 6 -19.42 -68.93 32.39
N PRO A 7 -18.52 -68.38 31.56
CA PRO A 7 -17.59 -67.34 31.99
C PRO A 7 -18.29 -65.97 31.98
N ARG A 8 -18.05 -65.19 33.05
CA ARG A 8 -18.41 -63.77 33.14
C ARG A 8 -17.64 -62.96 32.08
N PRO A 9 -18.29 -62.05 31.33
CA PRO A 9 -17.57 -61.14 30.45
C PRO A 9 -16.85 -60.06 31.25
N GLY A 10 -15.56 -59.90 30.96
CA GLY A 10 -14.68 -58.89 31.56
C GLY A 10 -15.09 -57.47 31.15
N ASN A 11 -15.37 -56.64 32.14
CA ASN A 11 -15.47 -55.20 31.98
C ASN A 11 -14.07 -54.57 32.02
N MET A 12 -13.41 -54.51 30.86
CA MET A 12 -12.31 -53.57 30.64
C MET A 12 -12.88 -52.14 30.68
N LYS A 13 -12.74 -51.45 31.82
CA LYS A 13 -12.97 -50.00 31.87
C LYS A 13 -11.90 -49.31 31.04
N LYS A 14 -12.27 -48.86 29.83
CA LYS A 14 -11.49 -47.93 29.02
C LYS A 14 -11.19 -46.69 29.86
N TYR A 15 -9.91 -46.45 30.16
CA TYR A 15 -9.45 -45.18 30.68
C TYR A 15 -9.63 -44.12 29.59
N GLN A 16 -10.78 -43.47 29.59
CA GLN A 16 -11.02 -42.26 28.80
C GLN A 16 -10.28 -41.13 29.51
N LEU A 17 -9.04 -40.87 29.07
CA LEU A 17 -8.30 -39.65 29.42
C LEU A 17 -9.01 -38.46 28.77
N ILE A 18 -10.10 -38.00 29.40
CA ILE A 18 -10.72 -36.72 29.10
C ILE A 18 -9.74 -35.67 29.63
N GLY A 19 -8.89 -35.17 28.75
CA GLY A 19 -8.17 -33.94 28.96
C GLY A 19 -9.18 -32.83 29.24
N LYS A 20 -9.34 -32.47 30.51
CA LYS A 20 -10.02 -31.24 30.91
C LYS A 20 -9.28 -30.11 30.21
N ARG A 21 -9.83 -29.61 29.10
CA ARG A 21 -9.52 -28.28 28.60
C ARG A 21 -9.81 -27.35 29.78
N ASN A 22 -8.76 -26.84 30.39
CA ASN A 22 -8.87 -25.72 31.32
C ASN A 22 -9.52 -24.60 30.51
N ALA A 23 -10.85 -24.49 30.63
CA ALA A 23 -11.56 -23.29 30.24
C ALA A 23 -10.89 -22.17 31.02
N ILE A 24 -10.15 -21.32 30.29
CA ILE A 24 -9.54 -20.12 30.84
C ILE A 24 -10.69 -19.36 31.48
N ARG A 25 -10.83 -19.46 32.80
CA ARG A 25 -11.75 -18.62 33.57
C ARG A 25 -11.29 -17.19 33.26
N ARG A 26 -12.06 -16.47 32.46
CA ARG A 26 -11.92 -15.01 32.38
C ARG A 26 -12.23 -14.51 33.78
N ILE A 27 -11.18 -14.25 34.56
CA ILE A 27 -11.32 -13.51 35.80
C ILE A 27 -11.79 -12.12 35.34
N SER A 28 -13.09 -11.84 35.42
CA SER A 28 -13.57 -10.47 35.32
C SER A 28 -13.10 -9.78 36.60
N VAL A 29 -11.90 -9.19 36.54
CA VAL A 29 -11.48 -8.25 37.55
C VAL A 29 -12.32 -7.00 37.32
N ASN A 30 -13.55 -6.98 37.85
CA ASN A 30 -14.28 -5.75 38.06
C ASN A 30 -13.58 -5.03 39.21
N SER A 31 -12.49 -4.37 38.90
CA SER A 31 -11.93 -3.35 39.77
C SER A 31 -12.93 -2.20 39.77
N ASN A 32 -13.73 -2.12 40.83
CA ASN A 32 -14.69 -1.04 41.10
C ASN A 32 -13.90 0.26 41.36
N TYR A 33 -13.44 0.90 40.31
CA TYR A 33 -12.92 2.26 40.39
C TYR A 33 -14.11 3.24 40.43
N PRO A 34 -14.00 4.34 41.19
CA PRO A 34 -14.98 5.42 41.13
C PRO A 34 -15.18 5.89 39.69
N SER A 35 -16.39 6.34 39.32
CA SER A 35 -16.70 6.85 37.97
C SER A 35 -15.83 8.04 37.55
N ILE A 36 -15.30 8.79 38.52
CA ILE A 36 -14.42 9.96 38.32
C ILE A 36 -12.95 9.54 38.11
N HIS A 37 -12.60 8.28 38.38
CA HIS A 37 -11.22 7.82 38.29
C HIS A 37 -10.79 7.68 36.83
N PHE A 38 -9.58 8.12 36.50
CA PHE A 38 -9.02 8.09 35.14
C PHE A 38 -9.13 6.71 34.48
N TYR A 39 -8.89 5.63 35.24
CA TYR A 39 -9.05 4.25 34.77
C TYR A 39 -10.46 3.91 34.26
N SER A 40 -11.50 4.56 34.78
CA SER A 40 -12.90 4.31 34.44
C SER A 40 -13.33 4.93 33.12
N LEU A 41 -12.50 5.78 32.52
CA LEU A 41 -12.80 6.42 31.25
C LEU A 41 -12.90 5.38 30.10
N PRO A 42 -13.78 5.63 29.11
CA PRO A 42 -13.84 4.89 27.86
C PRO A 42 -12.46 4.78 27.19
N TYR A 43 -12.24 3.67 26.48
CA TYR A 43 -10.95 3.38 25.87
C TYR A 43 -10.54 4.45 24.85
N GLU A 44 -11.49 4.98 24.10
CA GLU A 44 -11.31 6.01 23.08
C GLU A 44 -10.79 7.31 23.70
N ILE A 45 -11.40 7.74 24.82
CA ILE A 45 -10.99 8.94 25.56
C ILE A 45 -9.60 8.74 26.16
N LEU A 46 -9.32 7.54 26.70
CA LEU A 46 -7.98 7.22 27.22
C LEU A 46 -6.91 7.26 26.14
N VAL A 47 -7.19 6.74 24.95
CA VAL A 47 -6.26 6.81 23.82
C VAL A 47 -6.00 8.26 23.43
N GLU A 48 -7.03 9.09 23.39
CA GLU A 48 -6.89 10.52 23.06
C GLU A 48 -6.06 11.27 24.10
N ILE A 49 -6.31 11.04 25.40
CA ILE A 49 -5.52 11.68 26.47
C ILE A 49 -4.07 11.20 26.44
N VAL A 50 -3.82 9.90 26.34
CA VAL A 50 -2.46 9.34 26.31
C VAL A 50 -1.74 9.73 25.01
N SER A 51 -2.45 10.02 23.92
CA SER A 51 -1.83 10.50 22.68
C SER A 51 -1.11 11.83 22.84
N LEU A 52 -1.45 12.64 23.84
CA LEU A 52 -0.71 13.86 24.20
C LEU A 52 0.73 13.56 24.65
N LEU A 53 0.99 12.34 25.12
CA LEU A 53 2.31 11.86 25.56
C LEU A 53 3.05 11.09 24.45
N PHE A 54 2.57 11.09 23.21
CA PHE A 54 3.12 10.23 22.13
C PHE A 54 4.63 10.40 21.91
N ASN A 55 5.16 11.61 22.11
CA ASN A 55 6.58 11.91 21.92
C ASN A 55 7.46 11.62 23.14
N ASP A 56 6.88 11.25 24.29
CA ASP A 56 7.57 11.04 25.55
C ASP A 56 7.55 9.55 25.94
N LEU A 57 8.58 8.84 25.48
CA LEU A 57 8.69 7.39 25.70
C LEU A 57 8.77 7.02 27.18
N ASP A 58 9.47 7.82 27.99
CA ASP A 58 9.69 7.50 29.40
C ASP A 58 8.38 7.57 30.18
N ASN A 59 7.57 8.61 29.94
CA ASN A 59 6.25 8.72 30.56
C ASN A 59 5.27 7.64 30.07
N LEU A 60 5.34 7.24 28.80
CA LEU A 60 4.55 6.11 28.29
C LEU A 60 4.95 4.79 28.96
N LEU A 61 6.24 4.53 29.14
CA LEU A 61 6.72 3.32 29.82
C LEU A 61 6.34 3.32 31.31
N ASN A 62 6.45 4.46 32.00
CA ASN A 62 5.99 4.60 33.37
C ASN A 62 4.48 4.33 33.47
N LEU A 63 3.68 4.86 32.54
CA LEU A 63 2.25 4.61 32.48
C LEU A 63 1.94 3.12 32.24
N ALA A 64 2.69 2.46 31.36
CA ALA A 64 2.54 1.02 31.11
C ALA A 64 2.81 0.18 32.36
N GLN A 65 3.71 0.61 33.25
CA GLN A 65 4.02 -0.09 34.50
C GLN A 65 2.95 0.06 35.58
N THR A 66 2.02 1.00 35.46
CA THR A 66 1.01 1.26 36.50
C THR A 66 -0.03 0.14 36.64
N CYS A 67 -0.58 -0.35 35.52
CA CYS A 67 -1.58 -1.41 35.51
C CYS A 67 -1.72 -2.07 34.14
N ARG A 68 -2.28 -3.29 34.10
CA ARG A 68 -2.46 -4.07 32.86
C ARG A 68 -3.30 -3.37 31.78
N LYS A 69 -4.29 -2.54 32.15
CA LYS A 69 -5.12 -1.80 31.18
C LYS A 69 -4.28 -0.76 30.45
N PHE A 70 -3.47 0.00 31.19
CA PHE A 70 -2.56 0.98 30.61
C PHE A 70 -1.38 0.32 29.91
N GLU A 71 -0.83 -0.78 30.44
CA GLU A 71 0.15 -1.61 29.74
C GLU A 71 -0.35 -2.02 28.36
N HIS A 72 -1.57 -2.58 28.28
CA HIS A 72 -2.16 -2.98 27.01
C HIS A 72 -2.42 -1.79 26.09
N LEU A 73 -2.94 -0.68 26.62
CA LEU A 73 -3.20 0.53 25.85
C LEU A 73 -1.91 1.10 25.25
N VAL A 74 -0.86 1.26 26.07
CA VAL A 74 0.45 1.79 25.67
C VAL A 74 1.08 0.89 24.63
N TYR A 75 1.18 -0.41 24.90
CA TYR A 75 1.83 -1.35 23.97
C TYR A 75 1.06 -1.48 22.66
N LYS A 76 -0.27 -1.55 22.70
CA LYS A 76 -1.09 -1.80 21.51
C LYS A 76 -1.22 -0.59 20.59
N GLU A 77 -1.40 0.61 21.14
CA GLU A 77 -1.69 1.79 20.32
C GLU A 77 -0.49 2.68 20.07
N PHE A 78 0.56 2.61 20.90
CA PHE A 78 1.69 3.54 20.83
C PHE A 78 3.04 2.88 20.55
N LEU A 79 3.40 1.78 21.23
CA LEU A 79 4.75 1.19 21.05
C LEU A 79 4.85 0.18 19.90
N TYR A 80 3.90 -0.76 19.78
CA TYR A 80 4.00 -1.85 18.81
C TYR A 80 3.15 -1.65 17.56
N LYS A 81 2.24 -0.67 17.53
CA LYS A 81 1.30 -0.47 16.41
C LYS A 81 2.02 -0.30 15.08
N ASP A 82 3.03 0.58 15.07
CA ASP A 82 3.80 0.97 13.89
C ASP A 82 5.30 0.73 14.17
N VAL A 83 5.85 -0.35 13.62
CA VAL A 83 7.25 -0.75 13.85
C VAL A 83 8.10 -0.37 12.64
N VAL A 84 9.16 0.40 12.87
CA VAL A 84 10.12 0.81 11.84
C VAL A 84 11.48 0.16 12.11
N ILE A 85 11.93 -0.67 11.18
CA ILE A 85 13.23 -1.33 11.21
C ILE A 85 14.14 -0.60 10.22
N ARG A 86 15.15 0.08 10.77
CA ARG A 86 16.13 0.84 9.97
C ARG A 86 17.46 0.12 9.80
N ASP A 87 17.79 -0.76 10.73
CA ASP A 87 19.09 -1.39 10.84
C ASP A 87 18.95 -2.90 11.07
N HIS A 88 19.85 -3.68 10.49
CA HIS A 88 19.80 -5.15 10.57
C HIS A 88 20.15 -5.67 11.97
N HIS A 89 21.04 -5.02 12.72
CA HIS A 89 21.37 -5.44 14.08
C HIS A 89 20.19 -5.19 15.04
N THR A 90 19.50 -4.06 14.86
CA THR A 90 18.26 -3.79 15.62
C THR A 90 17.19 -4.84 15.32
N PHE A 91 17.07 -5.28 14.07
CA PHE A 91 16.12 -6.33 13.70
C PHE A 91 16.52 -7.71 14.24
N GLN A 92 17.82 -8.02 14.24
CA GLN A 92 18.33 -9.25 14.83
C GLN A 92 18.03 -9.31 16.34
N SER A 93 18.27 -8.21 17.05
CA SER A 93 17.95 -8.07 18.46
C SER A 93 16.44 -8.25 18.70
N PHE A 94 15.61 -7.55 17.91
CA PHE A 94 14.16 -7.72 17.94
C PHE A 94 13.75 -9.20 17.73
N GLY A 95 14.35 -9.88 16.75
CA GLY A 95 14.11 -11.28 16.46
C GLY A 95 14.46 -12.19 17.64
N GLN A 96 15.58 -11.95 18.32
CA GLN A 96 15.98 -12.73 19.49
C GLN A 96 15.02 -12.58 20.68
N PHE A 97 14.47 -11.37 20.89
CA PHE A 97 13.58 -11.10 22.03
C PHE A 97 12.11 -11.43 21.77
N HIS A 98 11.63 -11.28 20.53
CA HIS A 98 10.20 -11.34 20.24
C HIS A 98 9.79 -12.52 19.35
N LEU A 99 10.68 -13.04 18.52
CA LEU A 99 10.36 -14.07 17.54
C LEU A 99 10.79 -15.46 18.02
N PRO A 100 10.09 -16.51 17.60
CA PRO A 100 10.47 -17.86 17.96
C PRO A 100 11.80 -18.21 17.29
N SER A 101 12.79 -18.61 18.08
CA SER A 101 14.07 -19.07 17.58
C SER A 101 13.91 -20.36 16.77
N HIS A 102 14.37 -20.35 15.51
CA HIS A 102 14.32 -21.52 14.62
C HIS A 102 15.16 -22.71 15.12
N THR A 103 16.11 -22.48 16.04
CA THR A 103 17.12 -23.50 16.45
C THR A 103 16.71 -24.36 17.63
N LYS A 104 15.52 -24.19 18.23
CA LYS A 104 15.13 -24.91 19.46
C LYS A 104 13.73 -25.53 19.38
N SER A 105 13.51 -26.45 18.43
CA SER A 105 12.22 -27.16 18.28
C SER A 105 11.78 -27.92 19.55
N PHE A 106 12.72 -28.35 20.38
CA PHE A 106 12.46 -29.02 21.67
C PHE A 106 11.88 -28.07 22.73
N SER A 107 12.23 -26.79 22.69
CA SER A 107 11.77 -25.77 23.65
C SER A 107 10.32 -25.29 23.41
N ARG A 108 9.82 -25.43 22.18
CA ARG A 108 8.39 -25.24 21.85
C ARG A 108 7.51 -26.34 22.47
N LYS A 109 8.01 -27.59 22.55
CA LYS A 109 7.28 -28.70 23.19
C LYS A 109 7.20 -28.57 24.71
N THR A 110 8.10 -27.80 25.33
CA THR A 110 8.15 -27.57 26.78
C THR A 110 7.61 -26.21 27.21
N GLY A 111 7.09 -25.39 26.28
CA GLY A 111 6.47 -24.09 26.58
C GLY A 111 7.44 -23.00 27.07
N ARG A 112 8.75 -23.19 26.92
CA ARG A 112 9.78 -22.30 27.50
C ARG A 112 10.17 -21.10 26.62
N ILE A 113 9.81 -21.10 25.34
CA ILE A 113 10.07 -20.00 24.41
C ILE A 113 8.78 -19.77 23.60
N GLU A 114 7.84 -19.03 24.19
CA GLU A 114 6.67 -18.52 23.46
C GLU A 114 7.07 -17.21 22.75
N PRO A 115 6.64 -16.99 21.49
CA PRO A 115 6.79 -15.69 20.86
C PRO A 115 6.12 -14.62 21.72
N SER A 116 6.70 -13.42 21.73
CA SER A 116 6.13 -12.32 22.48
C SER A 116 4.71 -12.05 21.99
N ARG A 117 3.72 -12.03 22.89
CA ARG A 117 2.32 -11.74 22.52
C ARG A 117 2.15 -10.36 21.88
N HIS A 118 3.10 -9.45 22.12
CA HIS A 118 3.09 -8.09 21.60
C HIS A 118 3.33 -8.00 20.10
N ILE A 119 3.89 -9.03 19.46
CA ILE A 119 4.04 -9.02 17.99
C ILE A 119 2.68 -8.90 17.29
N ASN A 120 1.61 -9.44 17.89
CA ASN A 120 0.25 -9.35 17.36
C ASN A 120 -0.43 -7.98 17.56
N TYR A 121 0.29 -7.00 18.10
CA TYR A 121 -0.16 -5.61 18.09
C TYR A 121 0.35 -4.85 16.86
N ILE A 122 1.34 -5.39 16.14
CA ILE A 122 1.92 -4.77 14.97
C ILE A 122 0.87 -4.73 13.85
N LYS A 123 0.48 -3.52 13.45
CA LYS A 123 -0.43 -3.25 12.33
C LYS A 123 0.36 -2.82 11.09
N THR A 124 1.40 -2.01 11.29
CA THR A 124 2.28 -1.50 10.24
C THR A 124 3.71 -1.93 10.48
N LEU A 125 4.33 -2.52 9.46
CA LEU A 125 5.74 -2.87 9.45
C LEU A 125 6.45 -2.07 8.36
N HIS A 126 7.43 -1.25 8.75
CA HIS A 126 8.25 -0.48 7.82
C HIS A 126 9.70 -0.97 7.85
N LEU A 127 10.14 -1.56 6.74
CA LEU A 127 11.50 -2.02 6.51
C LEU A 127 12.24 -0.96 5.66
N VAL A 128 13.30 -0.37 6.20
CA VAL A 128 14.12 0.61 5.49
C VAL A 128 15.43 -0.06 5.08
N LYS A 129 15.80 0.09 3.80
CA LYS A 129 17.08 -0.36 3.24
C LYS A 129 17.38 -1.84 3.56
N PRO A 130 16.52 -2.77 3.10
CA PRO A 130 16.72 -4.18 3.39
C PRO A 130 18.06 -4.68 2.81
N PRO A 131 18.77 -5.60 3.49
CA PRO A 131 20.05 -6.10 3.02
C PRO A 131 19.90 -6.83 1.69
N THR A 132 20.93 -6.76 0.86
CA THR A 132 20.98 -7.43 -0.45
C THR A 132 21.69 -8.77 -0.34
N ARG A 133 21.22 -9.75 -1.09
CA ARG A 133 21.99 -10.98 -1.30
C ARG A 133 23.11 -10.65 -2.28
N GLU A 134 24.36 -10.87 -1.89
CA GLU A 134 25.47 -10.76 -2.83
C GLU A 134 25.30 -11.83 -3.92
N THR A 135 25.03 -11.39 -5.14
CA THR A 135 25.09 -12.26 -6.32
C THR A 135 26.46 -12.14 -6.95
N SER A 136 27.01 -13.24 -7.47
CA SER A 136 28.33 -13.37 -8.11
C SER A 136 28.60 -12.43 -9.29
N TYR A 137 27.66 -11.55 -9.66
CA TYR A 137 27.72 -10.56 -10.74
C TYR A 137 27.94 -9.12 -10.27
N GLY A 138 28.40 -8.90 -9.03
CA GLY A 138 28.78 -7.58 -8.49
C GLY A 138 30.05 -6.96 -9.10
N LYS A 139 30.41 -7.23 -10.35
CA LYS A 139 31.38 -6.39 -11.08
C LYS A 139 30.61 -5.20 -11.64
N THR A 140 30.59 -4.09 -10.92
CA THR A 140 30.25 -2.80 -11.53
C THR A 140 31.39 -2.40 -12.46
N GLN A 141 31.29 -2.75 -13.74
CA GLN A 141 32.09 -2.09 -14.77
C GLN A 141 31.49 -0.71 -15.02
N ILE A 142 32.09 0.30 -14.37
CA ILE A 142 31.93 1.68 -14.80
C ILE A 142 32.81 1.82 -16.05
N ALA A 143 32.22 2.26 -17.17
CA ALA A 143 32.97 2.50 -18.39
C ALA A 143 34.11 3.51 -18.10
N GLY A 144 35.36 3.05 -18.20
CA GLY A 144 36.55 3.89 -18.00
C GLY A 144 37.23 3.83 -16.63
N SER A 145 36.80 2.97 -15.68
CA SER A 145 37.55 2.76 -14.42
C SER A 145 37.91 1.30 -14.21
N TYR A 146 39.15 1.08 -13.75
CA TYR A 146 39.73 -0.22 -13.39
C TYR A 146 38.78 -1.10 -12.56
N ASP A 147 38.78 -2.41 -12.85
CA ASP A 147 38.02 -3.45 -12.12
C ASP A 147 38.26 -3.31 -10.60
N LEU A 148 37.31 -2.71 -9.88
CA LEU A 148 37.31 -2.69 -8.42
C LEU A 148 36.83 -4.06 -7.95
N GLU A 149 37.77 -4.96 -7.66
CA GLU A 149 37.49 -6.18 -6.91
C GLU A 149 37.12 -5.80 -5.47
N MET A 150 35.82 -5.67 -5.18
CA MET A 150 35.37 -5.62 -3.80
C MET A 150 35.58 -7.01 -3.17
N SER A 151 36.43 -7.05 -2.15
CA SER A 151 36.67 -8.24 -1.35
C SER A 151 35.36 -8.73 -0.73
N ARG A 152 34.98 -9.96 -1.09
CA ARG A 152 33.73 -10.62 -0.70
C ARG A 152 33.79 -10.95 0.80
N SER A 153 32.87 -10.40 1.59
CA SER A 153 32.75 -10.76 3.00
C SER A 153 31.72 -11.90 3.14
N THR A 154 32.08 -12.96 3.86
CA THR A 154 31.12 -14.03 4.21
C THR A 154 30.05 -13.53 5.18
N ASP A 155 30.31 -12.41 5.86
CA ASP A 155 29.42 -11.78 6.83
C ASP A 155 28.15 -11.21 6.20
N ASP A 156 28.23 -10.60 5.01
CA ASP A 156 27.07 -9.96 4.37
C ASP A 156 25.96 -10.97 3.97
N GLN A 157 26.36 -12.18 3.54
CA GLN A 157 25.42 -13.26 3.25
C GLN A 157 24.74 -13.76 4.52
N VAL A 158 25.48 -13.87 5.64
CA VAL A 158 24.92 -14.27 6.94
C VAL A 158 23.93 -13.22 7.46
N VAL A 159 24.23 -11.93 7.28
CA VAL A 159 23.33 -10.83 7.61
C VAL A 159 22.04 -10.92 6.81
N TYR A 160 22.12 -11.13 5.48
CA TYR A 160 20.95 -11.31 4.64
C TYR A 160 20.09 -12.52 5.06
N ASP A 161 20.70 -13.68 5.25
CA ASP A 161 19.96 -14.90 5.60
C ASP A 161 19.31 -14.80 6.98
N THR A 162 20.01 -14.20 7.96
CA THR A 162 19.47 -13.93 9.30
C THR A 162 18.29 -12.95 9.22
N TYR A 163 18.44 -11.87 8.44
CA TYR A 163 17.38 -10.90 8.22
C TYR A 163 16.14 -11.56 7.59
N MET A 164 16.33 -12.35 6.53
CA MET A 164 15.21 -13.04 5.86
C MET A 164 14.56 -14.10 6.74
N GLY A 165 15.34 -14.82 7.55
CA GLY A 165 14.83 -15.76 8.56
C GLY A 165 13.91 -15.06 9.58
N ASN A 166 14.38 -13.95 10.16
CA ASN A 166 13.59 -13.15 11.10
C ASN A 166 12.33 -12.56 10.45
N LEU A 167 12.44 -12.06 9.21
CA LEU A 167 11.30 -11.53 8.47
C LEU A 167 10.24 -12.61 8.22
N ASN A 168 10.66 -13.79 7.75
CA ASN A 168 9.75 -14.92 7.54
C ASN A 168 9.08 -15.35 8.85
N SER A 169 9.83 -15.38 9.95
CA SER A 169 9.29 -15.72 11.28
C SER A 169 8.25 -14.70 11.74
N LEU A 170 8.58 -13.40 11.65
CA LEU A 170 7.67 -12.30 11.99
C LEU A 170 6.40 -12.36 11.16
N LEU A 171 6.51 -12.46 9.85
CA LEU A 171 5.34 -12.47 8.98
C LEU A 171 4.46 -13.70 9.20
N ASN A 172 5.03 -14.88 9.47
CA ASN A 172 4.25 -16.09 9.75
C ASN A 172 3.51 -16.04 11.10
N GLU A 173 4.12 -15.47 12.13
CA GLU A 173 3.57 -15.46 13.50
C GLU A 173 2.69 -14.22 13.79
N CYS A 174 2.93 -13.10 13.12
CA CYS A 174 2.17 -11.87 13.31
C CYS A 174 0.96 -11.80 12.38
N PHE A 175 -0.23 -12.11 12.89
CA PHE A 175 -1.47 -12.16 12.11
C PHE A 175 -2.16 -10.78 11.96
N SER A 176 -1.77 -9.80 12.76
CA SER A 176 -2.38 -8.46 12.80
C SER A 176 -1.84 -7.47 11.75
N ILE A 177 -0.74 -7.81 11.06
CA ILE A 177 -0.13 -6.94 10.06
C ILE A 177 -1.12 -6.67 8.93
N ASN A 178 -1.46 -5.40 8.78
CA ASN A 178 -2.31 -4.89 7.72
C ASN A 178 -1.51 -4.14 6.66
N THR A 179 -0.39 -3.53 7.03
CA THR A 179 0.42 -2.70 6.14
C THR A 179 1.89 -3.06 6.23
N ILE A 180 2.52 -3.30 5.09
CA ILE A 180 3.96 -3.48 4.98
C ILE A 180 4.50 -2.38 4.05
N ILE A 181 5.54 -1.69 4.50
CA ILE A 181 6.26 -0.68 3.73
C ILE A 181 7.70 -1.16 3.63
N ILE A 182 8.23 -1.26 2.42
CA ILE A 182 9.64 -1.52 2.18
C ILE A 182 10.17 -0.34 1.39
N SER A 183 11.08 0.43 1.98
CA SER A 183 11.65 1.62 1.35
C SER A 183 13.15 1.52 1.20
N GLU A 184 13.70 2.36 0.32
CA GLU A 184 15.12 2.34 -0.03
C GLU A 184 15.56 0.99 -0.59
N ILE A 185 14.70 0.39 -1.43
CA ILE A 185 14.98 -0.88 -2.10
C ILE A 185 16.07 -0.64 -3.14
N SER A 186 17.23 -1.29 -2.98
CA SER A 186 18.31 -1.21 -3.96
C SER A 186 18.01 -2.04 -5.21
N PRO A 187 18.65 -1.77 -6.36
CA PRO A 187 18.45 -2.54 -7.59
C PRO A 187 18.80 -4.04 -7.49
N GLN A 188 19.66 -4.39 -6.54
CA GLN A 188 20.16 -5.75 -6.28
C GLN A 188 19.30 -6.50 -5.26
N PHE A 189 18.43 -5.79 -4.54
CA PHE A 189 17.54 -6.42 -3.58
C PHE A 189 16.60 -7.39 -4.29
N SER A 190 16.48 -8.59 -3.74
CA SER A 190 15.44 -9.53 -4.10
C SER A 190 15.17 -10.42 -2.89
N PHE A 191 13.92 -10.83 -2.72
CA PHE A 191 13.63 -11.92 -1.81
C PHE A 191 14.26 -13.21 -2.34
N PRO A 192 14.59 -14.16 -1.45
CA PRO A 192 15.12 -15.43 -1.89
C PRO A 192 14.12 -16.08 -2.86
N LYS A 193 14.63 -16.56 -4.00
CA LYS A 193 13.87 -17.48 -4.84
C LYS A 193 13.53 -18.68 -3.96
N GLU A 194 12.26 -19.05 -3.91
CA GLU A 194 11.74 -20.08 -3.03
C GLU A 194 12.72 -21.27 -2.98
N SER A 195 13.44 -21.42 -1.86
CA SER A 195 13.98 -22.73 -1.54
C SER A 195 12.77 -23.54 -1.14
N ASN A 196 12.58 -24.65 -1.84
CA ASN A 196 11.65 -25.71 -1.50
C ASN A 196 11.93 -26.27 -0.09
N ASN A 197 11.73 -25.49 0.96
CA ASN A 197 11.58 -26.01 2.32
C ASN A 197 10.14 -26.51 2.48
N PHE A 198 9.72 -27.33 1.52
CA PHE A 198 8.72 -28.35 1.71
C PHE A 198 9.33 -29.35 2.69
N ILE A 199 8.80 -29.43 3.91
CA ILE A 199 8.70 -30.70 4.67
C ILE A 199 7.87 -30.53 5.96
N THR A 200 7.49 -29.33 6.43
CA THR A 200 6.76 -29.20 7.72
C THR A 200 5.27 -28.87 7.65
N HIS A 201 4.64 -28.73 6.48
CA HIS A 201 3.26 -28.22 6.39
C HIS A 201 2.20 -29.15 5.75
N LEU A 202 2.51 -30.43 5.54
CA LEU A 202 1.59 -31.39 4.88
C LEU A 202 0.24 -31.64 5.59
N PHE A 203 -0.03 -31.10 6.78
CA PHE A 203 -1.25 -31.43 7.55
C PHE A 203 -2.00 -30.24 8.19
N ARG A 204 -1.76 -29.00 7.78
CA ARG A 204 -2.64 -27.87 8.20
C ARG A 204 -3.03 -27.02 7.01
N ALA A 205 -4.34 -26.92 6.75
CA ALA A 205 -4.90 -25.90 5.88
C ALA A 205 -4.39 -24.53 6.36
N LYS A 206 -3.58 -23.86 5.52
CA LYS A 206 -3.08 -22.52 5.82
C LYS A 206 -4.28 -21.57 5.84
N ALA A 207 -4.43 -20.80 6.91
CA ALA A 207 -5.47 -19.78 6.97
C ALA A 207 -5.24 -18.79 5.82
N LYS A 208 -6.30 -18.45 5.07
CA LYS A 208 -6.20 -17.45 4.01
C LYS A 208 -5.83 -16.10 4.63
N ARG A 209 -4.72 -15.51 4.23
CA ARG A 209 -4.23 -14.24 4.78
C ARG A 209 -4.34 -13.13 3.74
N THR A 210 -4.86 -11.99 4.18
CA THR A 210 -4.99 -10.79 3.35
C THR A 210 -4.16 -9.67 3.94
N LEU A 211 -3.31 -9.07 3.10
CA LEU A 211 -2.58 -7.85 3.44
C LEU A 211 -3.34 -6.66 2.86
N ARG A 212 -3.73 -5.69 3.70
CA ARG A 212 -4.50 -4.53 3.22
C ARG A 212 -3.68 -3.63 2.30
N LYS A 213 -2.40 -3.41 2.62
CA LYS A 213 -1.55 -2.49 1.87
C LYS A 213 -0.09 -2.92 1.85
N LEU A 214 0.49 -2.98 0.67
CA LEU A 214 1.93 -3.18 0.46
C LEU A 214 2.48 -1.96 -0.26
N VAL A 215 3.52 -1.32 0.30
CA VAL A 215 4.18 -0.17 -0.31
C VAL A 215 5.63 -0.52 -0.56
N LEU A 216 6.05 -0.49 -1.83
CA LEU A 216 7.44 -0.69 -2.23
C LEU A 216 7.98 0.63 -2.76
N LYS A 217 9.09 1.11 -2.20
CA LYS A 217 9.78 2.32 -2.66
C LYS A 217 11.21 1.97 -3.06
N ALA A 218 11.54 2.22 -4.32
CA ALA A 218 12.91 2.13 -4.79
C ALA A 218 13.81 3.12 -4.04
N GLN A 219 15.10 2.85 -4.06
CA GLN A 219 16.12 3.75 -3.53
C GLN A 219 16.00 5.13 -4.16
N SER A 220 16.13 6.17 -3.33
CA SER A 220 16.06 7.56 -3.78
C SER A 220 17.07 7.80 -4.92
N GLY A 221 16.62 8.41 -6.01
CA GLY A 221 17.43 8.67 -7.21
C GLY A 221 17.49 7.52 -8.23
N TRP A 222 16.91 6.36 -7.93
CA TRP A 222 16.90 5.20 -8.83
C TRP A 222 15.48 4.86 -9.31
N ASN A 223 15.38 4.44 -10.57
CA ASN A 223 14.22 3.72 -11.09
C ASN A 223 14.60 2.25 -11.26
N ILE A 224 14.01 1.36 -10.47
CA ILE A 224 14.39 -0.06 -10.49
C ILE A 224 13.31 -0.92 -11.18
N PRO A 225 13.68 -1.92 -11.98
CA PRO A 225 12.71 -2.83 -12.59
C PRO A 225 11.91 -3.58 -11.53
N PHE A 226 10.57 -3.52 -11.61
CA PHE A 226 9.73 -4.35 -10.76
C PHE A 226 9.82 -5.81 -11.22
N LYS A 227 10.25 -6.69 -10.32
CA LYS A 227 10.47 -8.11 -10.57
C LYS A 227 9.59 -8.93 -9.65
N ILE A 228 9.23 -10.12 -10.10
CA ILE A 228 8.43 -11.07 -9.32
C ILE A 228 9.09 -11.46 -7.98
N ASN A 229 10.42 -11.50 -7.94
CA ASN A 229 11.19 -11.77 -6.71
C ASN A 229 11.08 -10.64 -5.67
N HIS A 230 10.50 -9.49 -5.99
CA HIS A 230 10.15 -8.49 -4.96
C HIS A 230 8.87 -8.87 -4.21
N MET A 231 8.17 -9.92 -4.65
CA MET A 231 6.92 -10.39 -4.07
C MET A 231 7.01 -11.82 -3.52
N SER A 232 8.06 -12.59 -3.81
CA SER A 232 8.07 -14.05 -3.55
C SER A 232 7.83 -14.41 -2.08
N THR A 233 8.58 -13.83 -1.15
CA THR A 233 8.38 -14.06 0.30
C THR A 233 6.96 -13.70 0.72
N LEU A 234 6.44 -12.57 0.25
CA LEU A 234 5.09 -12.11 0.60
C LEU A 234 4.00 -13.01 0.01
N ALA A 235 4.18 -13.47 -1.23
CA ALA A 235 3.29 -14.41 -1.92
C ALA A 235 3.28 -15.80 -1.26
N SER A 236 4.37 -16.18 -0.59
CA SER A 236 4.37 -17.42 0.20
C SER A 236 3.51 -17.32 1.47
N ILE A 237 3.24 -16.10 1.98
CA ILE A 237 2.56 -15.88 3.27
C ILE A 237 1.13 -15.37 3.10
N PHE A 238 0.90 -14.47 2.15
CA PHE A 238 -0.38 -13.82 1.90
C PHE A 238 -0.97 -14.30 0.58
N ASP A 239 -2.24 -14.69 0.60
CA ASP A 239 -2.98 -15.12 -0.59
C ASP A 239 -3.51 -13.91 -1.38
N ARG A 240 -3.76 -12.80 -0.69
CA ARG A 240 -4.36 -11.59 -1.27
C ARG A 240 -3.72 -10.31 -0.75
N ILE A 241 -3.49 -9.35 -1.65
CA ILE A 241 -3.13 -7.97 -1.35
C ILE A 241 -4.25 -7.06 -1.86
N ASP A 242 -4.84 -6.26 -0.97
CA ASP A 242 -5.89 -5.33 -1.37
C ASP A 242 -5.32 -4.13 -2.15
N GLU A 243 -4.20 -3.53 -1.71
CA GLU A 243 -3.53 -2.43 -2.42
C GLU A 243 -2.01 -2.64 -2.49
N LEU A 244 -1.45 -2.66 -3.71
CA LEU A 244 -0.01 -2.60 -3.99
C LEU A 244 0.35 -1.18 -4.46
N VAL A 245 1.24 -0.51 -3.74
CA VAL A 245 1.77 0.81 -4.10
C VAL A 245 3.24 0.69 -4.49
N LEU A 246 3.58 1.11 -5.70
CA LEU A 246 4.94 1.12 -6.22
C LEU A 246 5.42 2.56 -6.40
N HIS A 247 6.58 2.89 -5.86
CA HIS A 247 7.23 4.19 -6.06
C HIS A 247 8.55 4.03 -6.81
N ASN A 248 8.71 4.78 -7.91
CA ASN A 248 9.95 4.83 -8.72
C ASN A 248 10.37 3.43 -9.25
N PHE A 249 9.39 2.64 -9.69
CA PHE A 249 9.63 1.35 -10.33
C PHE A 249 9.45 1.43 -11.84
N VAL A 250 10.25 0.66 -12.58
CA VAL A 250 10.05 0.42 -14.02
C VAL A 250 9.16 -0.81 -14.19
N ILE A 251 8.00 -0.63 -14.81
CA ILE A 251 7.06 -1.68 -15.18
C ILE A 251 7.42 -2.17 -16.57
N ASP A 252 8.24 -3.24 -16.62
CA ASP A 252 8.64 -3.91 -17.85
C ASP A 252 7.82 -5.18 -18.04
N THR A 253 7.03 -5.22 -19.10
CA THR A 253 6.10 -6.34 -19.37
C THR A 253 6.83 -7.69 -19.42
N HIS A 254 8.06 -7.74 -19.94
CA HIS A 254 8.81 -9.00 -20.07
C HIS A 254 9.32 -9.53 -18.74
N ARG A 255 9.68 -8.64 -17.81
CA ARG A 255 10.22 -9.01 -16.50
C ARG A 255 9.15 -9.47 -15.51
N LEU A 256 7.89 -9.18 -15.82
CA LEU A 256 6.72 -9.63 -15.08
C LEU A 256 6.21 -10.98 -15.59
N ILE A 257 6.53 -11.33 -16.83
CA ILE A 257 6.26 -12.63 -17.44
C ILE A 257 7.35 -13.61 -16.98
N SER A 258 7.13 -14.25 -15.85
CA SER A 258 7.98 -15.34 -15.36
C SER A 258 7.12 -16.59 -15.18
N PRO A 259 7.65 -17.80 -15.50
CA PRO A 259 6.94 -19.04 -15.19
C PRO A 259 6.70 -19.11 -13.67
N SER A 260 5.43 -18.94 -13.31
CA SER A 260 4.76 -19.19 -12.02
C SER A 260 5.53 -18.85 -10.74
N ILE A 261 5.04 -17.87 -9.98
CA ILE A 261 5.15 -17.96 -8.52
C ILE A 261 4.44 -19.26 -8.13
N ALA A 262 5.07 -20.14 -7.35
CA ALA A 262 4.43 -21.40 -6.95
C ALA A 262 3.11 -21.14 -6.20
N ASN A 263 2.98 -19.97 -5.56
CA ASN A 263 1.79 -19.48 -4.89
C ASN A 263 1.17 -18.29 -5.64
N LYS A 264 -0.04 -18.47 -6.15
CA LYS A 264 -0.81 -17.40 -6.83
C LYS A 264 -1.26 -16.37 -5.80
N ILE A 265 -0.63 -15.20 -5.80
CA ILE A 265 -1.07 -14.05 -5.01
C ILE A 265 -2.06 -13.20 -5.83
N SER A 266 -3.21 -12.89 -5.24
CA SER A 266 -4.23 -12.04 -5.87
C SER A 266 -4.03 -10.58 -5.45
N ILE A 267 -3.94 -9.65 -6.42
CA ILE A 267 -3.81 -8.21 -6.16
C ILE A 267 -5.06 -7.49 -6.65
N ASN A 268 -5.75 -6.77 -5.77
CA ASN A 268 -7.00 -6.10 -6.13
C ASN A 268 -6.79 -4.69 -6.70
N LYS A 269 -5.98 -3.85 -6.04
CA LYS A 269 -5.67 -2.47 -6.45
C LYS A 269 -4.16 -2.28 -6.62
N ILE A 270 -3.78 -1.52 -7.65
CA ILE A 270 -2.41 -1.07 -7.87
C ILE A 270 -2.37 0.45 -7.92
N THR A 271 -1.43 1.05 -7.21
CA THR A 271 -1.12 2.48 -7.27
C THR A 271 0.32 2.64 -7.74
N LEU A 272 0.52 3.24 -8.92
CA LEU A 272 1.82 3.51 -9.51
C LEU A 272 2.16 4.97 -9.29
N GLN A 273 3.19 5.25 -8.49
CA GLN A 273 3.65 6.61 -8.21
C GLN A 273 5.03 6.82 -8.82
N SER A 274 5.12 7.73 -9.78
CA SER A 274 6.38 8.03 -10.48
C SER A 274 7.03 6.79 -11.11
N CYS A 275 6.20 5.83 -11.54
CA CYS A 275 6.66 4.63 -12.23
C CYS A 275 6.84 4.92 -13.73
N ILE A 276 7.81 4.22 -14.33
CA ILE A 276 8.07 4.28 -15.77
C ILE A 276 7.50 3.02 -16.41
N TYR A 277 6.73 3.16 -17.49
CA TYR A 277 6.30 2.01 -18.29
C TYR A 277 7.25 1.75 -19.44
N SER A 278 7.67 0.50 -19.62
CA SER A 278 8.48 0.07 -20.75
C SER A 278 7.88 -1.17 -21.40
N SER A 279 7.42 -1.02 -22.64
CA SER A 279 7.00 -2.14 -23.49
C SER A 279 8.11 -2.43 -24.49
N ASN A 280 9.05 -3.32 -24.16
CA ASN A 280 10.08 -3.76 -25.12
C ASN A 280 9.46 -4.71 -26.16
N SER A 281 8.72 -4.18 -27.14
CA SER A 281 8.05 -4.97 -28.18
C SER A 281 9.02 -5.80 -29.05
N ARG A 282 10.30 -5.42 -29.13
CA ARG A 282 11.31 -6.09 -29.98
C ARG A 282 11.74 -7.48 -29.50
N ILE A 283 11.52 -7.83 -28.23
CA ILE A 283 11.90 -9.15 -27.67
C ILE A 283 10.73 -10.14 -27.74
N ALA A 284 9.50 -9.64 -27.92
CA ALA A 284 8.28 -10.44 -27.88
C ALA A 284 8.07 -11.37 -29.09
N SER A 285 8.77 -11.14 -30.21
CA SER A 285 8.51 -11.88 -31.45
C SER A 285 9.23 -13.23 -31.57
N TYR A 286 10.19 -13.55 -30.69
CA TYR A 286 11.05 -14.72 -30.91
C TYR A 286 11.11 -15.76 -29.78
N THR A 287 10.65 -15.47 -28.55
CA THR A 287 10.96 -16.38 -27.40
C THR A 287 9.84 -16.63 -26.39
N LEU A 288 8.65 -16.04 -26.51
CA LEU A 288 7.57 -16.27 -25.55
C LEU A 288 6.30 -16.79 -26.25
N PRO A 289 5.75 -17.95 -25.84
CA PRO A 289 4.48 -18.43 -26.37
C PRO A 289 3.38 -17.38 -26.07
N ARG A 290 2.48 -17.15 -27.03
CA ARG A 290 1.44 -16.10 -27.03
C ARG A 290 0.49 -16.10 -25.81
N ASN A 291 0.60 -17.07 -24.89
CA ASN A 291 -0.31 -17.30 -23.77
C ASN A 291 0.37 -17.24 -22.38
N VAL A 292 1.55 -16.62 -22.23
CA VAL A 292 2.10 -16.40 -20.88
C VAL A 292 1.44 -15.18 -20.25
N ASP A 293 0.27 -15.41 -19.66
CA ASP A 293 -0.46 -14.41 -18.89
C ASP A 293 0.40 -13.93 -17.71
N ASN A 294 0.49 -12.61 -17.53
CA ASN A 294 1.11 -12.01 -16.35
C ASN A 294 0.25 -12.34 -15.11
N ASP A 295 0.68 -13.31 -14.30
CA ASP A 295 -0.08 -13.80 -13.15
C ASP A 295 -0.24 -12.73 -12.06
N ILE A 296 0.72 -11.81 -11.92
CA ILE A 296 0.75 -10.83 -10.82
C ILE A 296 -0.42 -9.83 -10.92
N PHE A 297 -0.78 -9.39 -12.13
CA PHE A 297 -1.81 -8.36 -12.35
C PHE A 297 -3.14 -8.91 -12.85
N LYS A 298 -3.30 -10.24 -12.84
CA LYS A 298 -4.47 -10.94 -13.37
C LYS A 298 -5.78 -10.57 -12.66
N ASP A 299 -5.72 -10.26 -11.37
CA ASP A 299 -6.90 -9.99 -10.54
C ASP A 299 -7.15 -8.50 -10.27
N VAL A 300 -6.37 -7.62 -10.89
CA VAL A 300 -6.40 -6.18 -10.61
C VAL A 300 -7.70 -5.57 -11.14
N SER A 301 -8.52 -5.04 -10.23
CA SER A 301 -9.77 -4.35 -10.54
C SER A 301 -9.64 -2.83 -10.49
N SER A 302 -8.61 -2.30 -9.82
CA SER A 302 -8.37 -0.87 -9.67
C SER A 302 -6.92 -0.49 -9.95
N LEU A 303 -6.71 0.52 -10.79
CA LEU A 303 -5.39 1.07 -11.13
C LEU A 303 -5.40 2.57 -10.87
N ALA A 304 -4.46 3.08 -10.08
CA ALA A 304 -4.23 4.50 -9.89
C ALA A 304 -2.84 4.90 -10.40
N LEU A 305 -2.76 5.96 -11.20
CA LEU A 305 -1.52 6.50 -11.76
C LEU A 305 -1.27 7.89 -11.16
N MET A 306 -0.13 8.06 -10.49
CA MET A 306 0.23 9.26 -9.75
C MET A 306 1.60 9.79 -10.18
N ASN A 307 1.73 11.12 -10.23
CA ASN A 307 2.96 11.83 -10.61
C ASN A 307 3.63 11.24 -11.88
N ILE A 308 2.89 11.26 -12.97
CA ILE A 308 3.25 10.70 -14.28
C ILE A 308 4.17 11.69 -15.03
N TYR A 309 5.28 11.20 -15.59
CA TYR A 309 6.26 12.04 -16.28
C TYR A 309 6.20 11.92 -17.81
N SER A 310 5.94 10.73 -18.35
CA SER A 310 5.92 10.47 -19.79
C SER A 310 4.55 9.98 -20.27
N GLY A 311 4.16 10.36 -21.49
CA GLY A 311 2.94 9.85 -22.12
C GLY A 311 2.96 8.33 -22.34
N THR A 312 4.15 7.72 -22.43
CA THR A 312 4.33 6.27 -22.50
C THR A 312 3.88 5.56 -21.22
N ASP A 313 3.95 6.25 -20.08
CA ASP A 313 3.57 5.67 -18.78
C ASP A 313 2.06 5.40 -18.72
N LEU A 314 1.25 6.15 -19.48
CA LEU A 314 -0.19 5.93 -19.62
C LEU A 314 -0.52 4.62 -20.34
N SER A 315 0.40 4.09 -21.17
CA SER A 315 0.19 2.80 -21.86
C SER A 315 0.19 1.60 -20.91
N VAL A 316 0.56 1.78 -19.63
CA VAL A 316 0.37 0.74 -18.61
C VAL A 316 -1.11 0.38 -18.43
N ILE A 317 -2.03 1.30 -18.73
CA ILE A 317 -3.47 1.03 -18.69
C ILE A 317 -3.82 -0.07 -19.71
N ASP A 318 -3.28 0.02 -20.93
CA ASP A 318 -3.48 -1.00 -21.98
C ASP A 318 -2.88 -2.36 -21.58
N PHE A 319 -1.85 -2.37 -20.74
CA PHE A 319 -1.28 -3.60 -20.22
C PHE A 319 -2.18 -4.25 -19.15
N VAL A 320 -2.64 -3.47 -18.17
CA VAL A 320 -3.48 -3.99 -17.07
C VAL A 320 -4.87 -4.38 -17.57
N LYS A 321 -5.47 -3.59 -18.47
CA LYS A 321 -6.83 -3.86 -18.97
C LYS A 321 -6.98 -5.20 -19.69
N LYS A 322 -5.89 -5.79 -20.21
CA LYS A 322 -5.89 -7.14 -20.81
C LYS A 322 -6.39 -8.22 -19.85
N ASN A 323 -6.40 -7.96 -18.55
CA ASN A 323 -6.96 -8.87 -17.55
C ASN A 323 -8.50 -8.95 -17.56
N ASN A 324 -9.20 -8.08 -18.30
CA ASN A 324 -10.67 -7.97 -18.38
C ASN A 324 -11.38 -7.76 -17.02
N LYS A 325 -10.66 -7.33 -15.99
CA LYS A 325 -11.18 -7.08 -14.63
C LYS A 325 -11.04 -5.64 -14.16
N LEU A 326 -10.25 -4.82 -14.86
CA LEU A 326 -10.06 -3.40 -14.53
C LEU A 326 -11.37 -2.62 -14.64
N ARG A 327 -11.90 -2.17 -13.49
CA ARG A 327 -13.15 -1.41 -13.36
C ARG A 327 -12.94 0.03 -12.89
N ASN A 328 -11.89 0.29 -12.13
CA ASN A 328 -11.61 1.58 -11.52
C ASN A 328 -10.27 2.11 -12.04
N LEU A 329 -10.27 3.31 -12.62
CA LEU A 329 -9.07 3.98 -13.12
C LEU A 329 -8.91 5.33 -12.42
N GLY A 330 -7.83 5.48 -11.66
CA GLY A 330 -7.42 6.72 -11.02
C GLY A 330 -6.31 7.42 -11.80
N ILE A 331 -6.47 8.71 -12.08
CA ILE A 331 -5.49 9.54 -12.78
C ILE A 331 -5.25 10.81 -11.99
N ASP A 332 -3.99 11.03 -11.63
CA ASP A 332 -3.53 12.27 -10.99
C ASP A 332 -3.35 13.38 -12.01
N LEU A 333 -4.30 14.32 -12.05
CA LEU A 333 -4.25 15.47 -12.95
C LEU A 333 -3.22 16.52 -12.55
N THR A 334 -2.51 16.38 -11.42
CA THR A 334 -1.35 17.24 -11.12
C THR A 334 -0.06 16.72 -11.75
N SER A 335 -0.12 15.57 -12.41
CA SER A 335 1.04 14.95 -13.06
C SER A 335 1.65 15.86 -14.13
N PRO A 336 2.99 16.03 -14.15
CA PRO A 336 3.68 16.87 -15.13
C PRO A 336 3.34 16.55 -16.59
N VAL A 337 3.06 15.28 -16.91
CA VAL A 337 2.74 14.81 -18.27
C VAL A 337 1.62 15.61 -18.93
N PHE A 338 0.65 16.09 -18.15
CA PHE A 338 -0.55 16.76 -18.65
C PHE A 338 -0.35 18.25 -18.98
N TYR A 339 0.80 18.83 -18.62
CA TYR A 339 1.03 20.27 -18.75
C TYR A 339 2.19 20.57 -19.68
N LYS A 340 2.00 21.62 -20.49
CA LYS A 340 3.07 22.26 -21.24
C LYS A 340 3.66 23.41 -20.42
N LEU A 341 4.97 23.57 -20.46
CA LEU A 341 5.65 24.76 -19.93
C LEU A 341 5.49 25.89 -20.94
N CYS A 342 4.86 26.99 -20.53
CA CYS A 342 4.68 28.17 -21.35
C CYS A 342 5.89 29.11 -21.26
N LYS A 343 5.96 30.08 -22.19
CA LYS A 343 7.12 30.98 -22.37
C LYS A 343 7.57 31.59 -21.03
N GLY A 344 8.83 31.33 -20.65
CA GLY A 344 9.43 31.77 -19.37
C GLY A 344 9.55 30.68 -18.29
N GLY A 345 8.98 29.48 -18.49
CA GLY A 345 9.18 28.32 -17.61
C GLY A 345 8.44 28.36 -16.26
N THR A 346 7.73 29.46 -15.99
CA THR A 346 7.03 29.70 -14.71
C THR A 346 5.55 29.29 -14.74
N GLU A 347 4.91 29.33 -15.91
CA GLU A 347 3.49 28.97 -16.07
C GLU A 347 3.33 27.59 -16.74
N LYS A 348 2.46 26.78 -16.15
CA LYS A 348 2.08 25.46 -16.66
C LYS A 348 0.63 25.54 -17.15
N LEU A 349 0.39 25.24 -18.42
CA LEU A 349 -0.95 25.15 -18.98
C LEU A 349 -1.27 23.70 -19.34
N PHE A 350 -2.51 23.27 -19.06
CA PHE A 350 -2.96 21.93 -19.40
C PHE A 350 -3.02 21.76 -20.93
N ASP A 351 -2.51 20.64 -21.43
CA ASP A 351 -2.44 20.35 -22.86
C ASP A 351 -3.71 19.64 -23.37
N PHE A 352 -4.82 20.38 -23.48
CA PHE A 352 -6.11 19.84 -23.91
C PHE A 352 -6.06 19.15 -25.27
N HIS A 353 -5.38 19.75 -26.26
CA HIS A 353 -5.23 19.16 -27.59
C HIS A 353 -4.64 17.73 -27.53
N ARG A 354 -3.66 17.48 -26.65
CA ARG A 354 -3.04 16.17 -26.51
C ARG A 354 -3.88 15.19 -25.70
N TYR A 355 -4.54 15.65 -24.65
CA TYR A 355 -5.18 14.75 -23.68
C TYR A 355 -6.70 14.61 -23.82
N ASN A 356 -7.39 15.52 -24.51
CA ASN A 356 -8.81 15.32 -24.85
C ASN A 356 -9.04 14.05 -25.68
N PRO A 357 -8.24 13.73 -26.72
CA PRO A 357 -8.35 12.45 -27.42
C PRO A 357 -8.12 11.24 -26.51
N PHE A 358 -7.15 11.34 -25.59
CA PHE A 358 -6.86 10.29 -24.61
C PHE A 358 -8.06 10.05 -23.67
N PHE A 359 -8.61 11.10 -23.06
CA PHE A 359 -9.78 10.99 -22.18
C PHE A 359 -11.02 10.51 -22.93
N ASN A 360 -11.21 10.96 -24.17
CA ASN A 360 -12.27 10.44 -25.03
C ASN A 360 -12.11 8.95 -25.29
N LEU A 361 -10.91 8.45 -25.56
CA LEU A 361 -10.67 7.02 -25.77
C LEU A 361 -11.01 6.21 -24.51
N ILE A 362 -10.42 6.55 -23.36
CA ILE A 362 -10.60 5.76 -22.13
C ILE A 362 -12.04 5.82 -21.59
N CYS A 363 -12.77 6.91 -21.85
CA CYS A 363 -14.15 7.08 -21.40
C CYS A 363 -15.19 6.63 -22.44
N SER A 364 -14.80 6.38 -23.68
CA SER A 364 -15.74 5.98 -24.76
C SER A 364 -16.30 4.57 -24.63
N GLY A 365 -15.63 3.71 -23.85
CA GLY A 365 -15.91 2.27 -23.81
C GLY A 365 -15.39 1.48 -25.03
N GLN A 366 -14.76 2.14 -26.01
CA GLN A 366 -14.17 1.45 -27.17
C GLN A 366 -12.84 0.78 -26.81
N GLY A 367 -12.36 -0.19 -27.61
CA GLY A 367 -11.02 -0.77 -27.43
C GLY A 367 -10.80 -1.50 -26.08
N SER A 368 -11.83 -2.17 -25.57
CA SER A 368 -11.85 -2.88 -24.27
C SER A 368 -11.79 -1.97 -23.04
N TYR A 369 -12.16 -0.68 -23.19
CA TYR A 369 -12.32 0.26 -22.08
C TYR A 369 -13.73 0.26 -21.47
N ASP A 370 -14.67 -0.52 -22.02
CA ASP A 370 -16.06 -0.70 -21.56
C ASP A 370 -16.19 -1.24 -20.13
N ASN A 371 -15.17 -1.97 -19.68
CA ASN A 371 -15.08 -2.49 -18.33
C ASN A 371 -14.84 -1.41 -17.27
N ILE A 372 -14.30 -0.24 -17.65
CA ILE A 372 -14.06 0.87 -16.74
C ILE A 372 -15.40 1.51 -16.37
N LYS A 373 -15.83 1.29 -15.12
CA LYS A 373 -17.07 1.85 -14.55
C LYS A 373 -16.84 3.07 -13.69
N THR A 374 -15.62 3.24 -13.16
CA THR A 374 -15.28 4.36 -12.29
C THR A 374 -14.01 5.06 -12.75
N LEU A 375 -14.11 6.35 -13.00
CA LEU A 375 -12.98 7.25 -13.24
C LEU A 375 -12.73 8.10 -11.99
N GLU A 376 -11.56 7.96 -11.38
CA GLU A 376 -11.12 8.75 -10.23
C GLU A 376 -10.12 9.82 -10.70
N ILE A 377 -10.50 11.08 -10.58
CA ILE A 377 -9.64 12.22 -10.87
C ILE A 377 -8.96 12.64 -9.57
N LEU A 378 -7.67 12.33 -9.45
CA LEU A 378 -6.89 12.52 -8.22
C LEU A 378 -6.22 13.90 -8.21
N ASN A 379 -6.08 14.48 -7.01
CA ASN A 379 -5.45 15.77 -6.75
C ASN A 379 -6.02 16.91 -7.61
N PHE A 380 -7.30 16.88 -7.91
CA PHE A 380 -7.93 17.87 -8.77
C PHE A 380 -7.85 19.27 -8.16
N ASN A 381 -7.47 20.25 -8.97
CA ASN A 381 -7.60 21.66 -8.65
C ASN A 381 -8.11 22.39 -9.89
N LEU A 382 -9.29 23.00 -9.79
CA LEU A 382 -9.89 23.73 -10.91
C LEU A 382 -9.00 24.89 -11.38
N ALA A 383 -8.28 25.54 -10.45
CA ALA A 383 -7.34 26.60 -10.79
C ALA A 383 -6.13 26.13 -11.62
N ASP A 384 -5.83 24.82 -11.61
CA ASP A 384 -4.78 24.24 -12.44
C ASP A 384 -5.27 24.07 -13.90
N LEU A 385 -6.59 24.06 -14.14
CA LEU A 385 -7.22 23.94 -15.46
C LEU A 385 -7.75 25.27 -16.03
N VAL A 386 -8.05 26.22 -15.15
CA VAL A 386 -8.68 27.51 -15.45
C VAL A 386 -7.94 28.58 -14.66
N PRO A 387 -7.38 29.64 -15.27
CA PRO A 387 -6.79 30.74 -14.52
C PRO A 387 -7.85 31.39 -13.61
N TRP A 388 -7.66 31.25 -12.29
CA TRP A 388 -8.54 31.81 -11.24
C TRP A 388 -7.84 32.94 -10.50
N PRO A 389 -8.53 34.04 -10.10
CA PRO A 389 -9.96 34.30 -10.26
C PRO A 389 -10.30 34.73 -11.68
N ALA A 390 -11.51 34.40 -12.13
CA ALA A 390 -12.16 35.15 -13.19
C ALA A 390 -12.27 36.60 -12.68
N SER A 391 -11.24 37.41 -12.96
CA SER A 391 -11.31 38.84 -12.73
C SER A 391 -12.56 39.33 -13.43
N THR A 392 -13.29 40.22 -12.78
CA THR A 392 -14.57 40.87 -13.15
C THR A 392 -14.69 41.39 -14.59
N ASN A 393 -13.65 41.27 -15.41
CA ASN A 393 -13.67 41.39 -16.86
C ASN A 393 -13.69 40.00 -17.51
N ALA A 394 -14.81 39.29 -17.38
CA ALA A 394 -15.07 37.97 -17.98
C ALA A 394 -15.17 37.97 -19.53
N ALA A 395 -14.68 39.01 -20.19
CA ALA A 395 -14.76 39.17 -21.65
C ALA A 395 -13.57 38.54 -22.41
N SER A 396 -12.50 38.12 -21.70
CA SER A 396 -11.31 37.54 -22.32
C SER A 396 -11.03 36.09 -21.90
N PHE A 397 -11.99 35.39 -21.28
CA PHE A 397 -11.87 33.94 -21.16
C PHE A 397 -12.07 33.36 -22.57
N ASP A 398 -10.95 33.04 -23.19
CA ASP A 398 -10.85 32.67 -24.60
C ASP A 398 -11.85 31.55 -24.93
N LYS A 399 -12.78 31.79 -25.86
CA LYS A 399 -13.89 30.86 -26.17
C LYS A 399 -13.38 29.45 -26.46
N HIS A 400 -12.21 29.33 -27.09
CA HIS A 400 -11.57 28.05 -27.40
C HIS A 400 -11.13 27.24 -26.15
N HIS A 401 -10.58 27.88 -25.12
CA HIS A 401 -10.20 27.17 -23.88
C HIS A 401 -11.42 26.62 -23.14
N ASN A 402 -12.56 27.31 -23.26
CA ASN A 402 -13.83 26.85 -22.72
C ASN A 402 -14.37 25.63 -23.48
N GLU A 403 -14.30 25.63 -24.82
CA GLU A 403 -14.67 24.47 -25.66
C GLU A 403 -13.80 23.23 -25.38
N GLU A 404 -12.50 23.41 -25.18
CA GLU A 404 -11.58 22.33 -24.87
C GLU A 404 -11.84 21.69 -23.50
N LEU A 405 -12.08 22.50 -22.47
CA LEU A 405 -12.49 22.02 -21.15
C LEU A 405 -13.85 21.32 -21.20
N ASN A 406 -14.81 21.88 -21.94
CA ASN A 406 -16.12 21.26 -22.11
C ASN A 406 -16.01 19.90 -22.80
N SER A 407 -15.13 19.75 -23.80
CA SER A 407 -14.85 18.48 -24.45
C SER A 407 -14.30 17.44 -23.48
N LEU A 408 -13.37 17.83 -22.59
CA LEU A 408 -12.84 16.97 -21.54
C LEU A 408 -13.92 16.50 -20.57
N LEU A 409 -14.72 17.43 -20.05
CA LEU A 409 -15.79 17.13 -19.10
C LEU A 409 -16.90 16.27 -19.72
N THR A 410 -17.20 16.49 -21.01
CA THR A 410 -18.13 15.67 -21.79
C THR A 410 -17.57 14.26 -22.04
N ALA A 411 -16.25 14.11 -22.15
CA ALA A 411 -15.63 12.79 -22.22
C ALA A 411 -15.84 12.05 -20.89
N TRP A 412 -15.58 12.69 -19.75
CA TRP A 412 -15.72 12.09 -18.43
C TRP A 412 -17.16 11.67 -18.12
N SER A 413 -18.15 12.44 -18.58
CA SER A 413 -19.58 12.12 -18.41
C SER A 413 -20.06 10.90 -19.21
N LYS A 414 -19.19 10.25 -19.99
CA LYS A 414 -19.52 8.96 -20.61
C LYS A 414 -19.33 7.77 -19.66
N VAL A 415 -18.57 7.96 -18.56
CA VAL A 415 -18.31 6.91 -17.58
C VAL A 415 -19.44 6.85 -16.55
N GLU A 416 -19.78 5.66 -16.06
CA GLU A 416 -20.88 5.45 -15.12
C GLU A 416 -20.70 6.24 -13.81
N ASN A 417 -19.49 6.21 -13.24
CA ASN A 417 -19.14 6.88 -12.00
C ASN A 417 -17.88 7.74 -12.17
N VAL A 418 -17.97 9.03 -11.83
CA VAL A 418 -16.84 9.97 -11.81
C VAL A 418 -16.62 10.44 -10.37
N VAL A 419 -15.41 10.25 -9.86
CA VAL A 419 -15.02 10.68 -8.51
C VAL A 419 -13.89 11.68 -8.63
N ILE A 420 -14.13 12.92 -8.23
CA ILE A 420 -13.12 13.99 -8.22
C ILE A 420 -12.62 14.13 -6.78
N ILE A 421 -11.33 13.86 -6.58
CA ILE A 421 -10.65 14.03 -5.27
C ILE A 421 -9.83 15.30 -5.34
N LEU A 422 -10.20 16.28 -4.50
CA LEU A 422 -9.58 17.60 -4.49
C LEU A 422 -8.17 17.55 -3.91
N LYS A 423 -7.28 18.37 -4.46
CA LYS A 423 -5.90 18.54 -4.00
C LYS A 423 -5.85 19.03 -2.55
N PRO A 424 -4.97 18.50 -1.69
CA PRO A 424 -4.73 19.06 -0.37
C PRO A 424 -4.21 20.50 -0.51
N ARG A 425 -4.69 21.38 0.38
CA ARG A 425 -4.31 22.80 0.36
C ARG A 425 -2.81 22.94 0.57
N SER A 426 -2.13 23.62 -0.34
CA SER A 426 -0.72 23.97 -0.14
C SER A 426 -0.64 25.07 0.93
N LYS A 427 0.00 24.76 2.06
CA LYS A 427 0.33 25.78 3.06
C LYS A 427 1.37 26.72 2.48
N LYS A 428 0.94 27.91 2.06
CA LYS A 428 1.88 28.99 1.70
C LYS A 428 2.34 29.66 2.99
N LEU A 429 3.53 29.26 3.44
CA LEU A 429 4.24 29.91 4.53
C LEU A 429 5.00 31.10 3.95
N VAL A 430 4.74 32.29 4.47
CA VAL A 430 5.60 33.46 4.22
C VAL A 430 6.52 33.61 5.41
N SER A 431 7.81 33.47 5.17
CA SER A 431 8.86 33.68 6.17
C SER A 431 9.25 35.16 6.17
N CYS A 432 9.25 35.80 7.34
CA CYS A 432 9.84 37.11 7.50
C CYS A 432 11.35 37.04 7.26
N VAL A 433 11.86 37.81 6.30
CA VAL A 433 13.28 37.82 5.92
C VAL A 433 14.20 38.23 7.08
N LYS A 434 13.71 39.04 8.03
CA LYS A 434 14.51 39.56 9.15
C LYS A 434 14.55 38.67 10.40
N CYS A 435 13.47 37.95 10.70
CA CYS A 435 13.38 37.16 11.95
C CYS A 435 13.08 35.67 11.74
N GLY A 436 12.99 35.20 10.49
CA GLY A 436 12.72 33.80 10.16
C GLY A 436 11.32 33.31 10.55
N PHE A 437 10.49 34.17 11.16
CA PHE A 437 9.14 33.80 11.58
C PHE A 437 8.27 33.46 10.36
N THR A 438 7.76 32.24 10.33
CA THR A 438 6.88 31.72 9.30
C THR A 438 5.43 31.98 9.69
N LYS A 439 4.73 32.81 8.91
CA LYS A 439 3.28 32.97 9.04
C LYS A 439 2.60 32.17 7.95
N ASP A 440 1.60 31.37 8.34
CA ASP A 440 0.68 30.77 7.40
C ASP A 440 -0.21 31.87 6.81
N VAL A 441 -0.11 32.10 5.50
CA VAL A 441 -0.89 33.14 4.79
C VAL A 441 -2.03 32.49 3.99
N THR A 442 -2.39 31.24 4.29
CA THR A 442 -3.48 30.51 3.60
C THR A 442 -4.87 31.15 3.72
N HIS A 443 -5.05 32.20 4.53
CA HIS A 443 -6.34 32.87 4.68
C HIS A 443 -6.78 33.79 3.51
N THR A 444 -5.99 33.97 2.44
CA THR A 444 -6.31 35.03 1.44
C THR A 444 -6.68 34.61 0.02
N LYS A 445 -6.84 33.32 -0.35
CA LYS A 445 -7.42 32.96 -1.68
C LYS A 445 -8.38 31.75 -1.66
N GLN A 446 -9.63 32.03 -1.31
CA GLN A 446 -10.88 31.66 -2.02
C GLN A 446 -11.21 30.22 -2.48
N HIS A 447 -10.59 29.14 -1.99
CA HIS A 447 -11.10 27.78 -2.31
C HIS A 447 -12.13 27.23 -1.31
N ASP A 448 -12.21 27.78 -0.10
CA ASP A 448 -13.04 27.24 1.01
C ASP A 448 -14.51 27.63 0.93
N LYS A 449 -14.85 28.51 -0.01
CA LYS A 449 -16.22 28.89 -0.35
C LYS A 449 -16.35 29.05 -1.86
N VAL A 450 -15.83 28.10 -2.64
CA VAL A 450 -16.34 27.96 -4.01
C VAL A 450 -17.79 27.53 -3.82
N ASP A 451 -18.71 28.46 -4.06
CA ASP A 451 -20.15 28.21 -4.01
C ASP A 451 -20.45 26.93 -4.79
N VAL A 452 -21.31 26.07 -4.23
CA VAL A 452 -21.78 24.86 -4.89
C VAL A 452 -22.31 25.21 -6.29
N ASN A 453 -22.92 26.39 -6.45
CA ASN A 453 -23.35 26.91 -7.75
C ASN A 453 -22.20 27.13 -8.74
N CYS A 454 -21.03 27.58 -8.27
CA CYS A 454 -19.85 27.74 -9.12
C CYS A 454 -19.31 26.38 -9.62
N TRP A 455 -19.37 25.34 -8.78
CA TRP A 455 -19.07 23.97 -9.21
C TRP A 455 -20.06 23.48 -10.26
N PHE A 456 -21.35 23.74 -10.07
CA PHE A 456 -22.38 23.39 -11.04
C PHE A 456 -22.21 24.11 -12.39
N SER A 457 -21.85 25.40 -12.37
CA SER A 457 -21.62 26.17 -13.59
C SER A 457 -20.40 25.68 -14.37
N VAL A 458 -19.27 25.44 -13.69
CA VAL A 458 -18.02 25.06 -14.37
C VAL A 458 -18.02 23.58 -14.78
N LEU A 459 -18.62 22.71 -13.97
CA LEU A 459 -18.71 21.28 -14.28
C LEU A 459 -20.01 20.92 -15.01
N GLN A 460 -20.79 21.89 -15.50
CA GLN A 460 -22.06 21.67 -16.18
C GLN A 460 -22.02 20.56 -17.25
N PRO A 461 -20.99 20.48 -18.13
CA PRO A 461 -20.90 19.41 -19.13
C PRO A 461 -20.75 18.01 -18.52
N LEU A 462 -20.14 17.91 -17.34
CA LEU A 462 -20.00 16.64 -16.61
C LEU A 462 -21.37 16.09 -16.19
N PHE A 463 -22.36 16.97 -16.00
CA PHE A 463 -23.70 16.65 -15.55
C PHE A 463 -24.70 16.48 -16.70
N GLN A 464 -24.30 16.59 -17.96
CA GLN A 464 -25.24 16.45 -19.09
C GLN A 464 -25.71 15.01 -19.32
N ASN A 465 -24.87 14.03 -18.98
CA ASN A 465 -25.20 12.61 -19.06
C ASN A 465 -25.61 12.03 -17.69
N ASP A 466 -26.17 10.82 -17.72
CA ASP A 466 -26.48 10.00 -16.55
C ASP A 466 -25.21 9.40 -15.92
N SER A 467 -24.27 10.23 -15.48
CA SER A 467 -23.14 9.82 -14.66
C SER A 467 -23.39 10.12 -13.19
N ASN A 468 -22.99 9.20 -12.31
CA ASN A 468 -22.88 9.50 -10.89
C ASN A 468 -21.59 10.29 -10.66
N VAL A 469 -21.71 11.52 -10.16
CA VAL A 469 -20.56 12.38 -9.90
C VAL A 469 -20.42 12.62 -8.41
N ARG A 470 -19.22 12.40 -7.87
CA ARG A 470 -18.87 12.73 -6.48
C ARG A 470 -17.64 13.61 -6.46
N ILE A 471 -17.70 14.72 -5.74
CA ILE A 471 -16.54 15.55 -5.43
C ILE A 471 -16.25 15.36 -3.96
N ILE A 472 -15.03 14.94 -3.66
CA ILE A 472 -14.56 14.61 -2.33
C ILE A 472 -13.35 15.48 -2.04
N ASP A 473 -13.28 16.04 -0.84
CA ASP A 473 -12.09 16.76 -0.42
C ASP A 473 -10.90 15.81 -0.14
N HIS A 474 -9.72 16.37 0.12
CA HIS A 474 -8.52 15.60 0.46
C HIS A 474 -8.63 14.82 1.78
N ARG A 475 -9.62 15.12 2.64
CA ARG A 475 -9.88 14.44 3.92
C ARG A 475 -10.90 13.32 3.80
N GLY A 476 -11.53 13.16 2.63
CA GLY A 476 -12.57 12.17 2.38
C GLY A 476 -13.99 12.68 2.64
N GLU A 477 -14.18 13.97 2.91
CA GLU A 477 -15.47 14.61 3.08
C GLU A 477 -16.14 14.86 1.72
N LEU A 478 -17.43 14.53 1.64
CA LEU A 478 -18.21 14.70 0.42
C LEU A 478 -18.61 16.17 0.24
N MET A 479 -18.12 16.81 -0.81
CA MET A 479 -18.41 18.21 -1.15
C MET A 479 -19.62 18.34 -2.07
N LEU A 480 -19.76 17.44 -3.05
CA LEU A 480 -20.85 17.44 -4.01
C LEU A 480 -21.18 16.01 -4.44
N LYS A 481 -22.48 15.72 -4.59
CA LYS A 481 -22.96 14.45 -5.12
C LYS A 481 -24.09 14.71 -6.10
N LYS A 482 -23.92 14.26 -7.34
CA LYS A 482 -24.99 14.09 -8.31
C LYS A 482 -25.19 12.59 -8.52
N THR A 483 -26.40 12.11 -8.30
CA THR A 483 -26.80 10.75 -8.65
C THR A 483 -27.60 10.77 -9.94
N ARG A 484 -27.59 9.66 -10.68
CA ARG A 484 -28.53 9.43 -11.79
C ARG A 484 -29.95 9.71 -11.34
N SER A 485 -30.71 10.40 -12.18
CA SER A 485 -32.16 10.48 -12.03
C SER A 485 -32.71 9.08 -12.32
N ILE A 486 -33.39 8.48 -11.33
CA ILE A 486 -34.02 7.16 -11.49
C ILE A 486 -35.28 7.29 -12.34
#